data_AF-A0A6P2YZD9-F1
#
_entry.id   AF-A0A6P2YZD9-F1
#
_cell.length_a   1.000
_cell.length_b   1.000
_cell.length_c   1.000
_cell.angle_alpha   90.00
_cell.angle_beta   90.00
_cell.angle_gamma   90.00
#
_symmetry.space_group_name_H-M   'P 1'
#
loop_
_entity.id
_entity.type
_entity.pdbx_description
1 polymer ?
#
loop_
_entity_poly.entity_id
_entity_poly.type
_entity_poly.pdbx_seq_one_letter_code
_entity_poly.pdbx_strand_id
1 'polypeptide(L)'
;MTPAGAFAQAVPRTGERVRFRAADVGDAAACAPLMFASGVAEFGFFLGESDTRCIAFLEQAFLSRHGRFSWRRHRVAIAEDGTVLAVMAIHDGQQTTFDDVHVVWALARFFGVRRTIGQLLRGLVLETEIPAPKRSQILVAHCATDEQQRGTGIFSALFRDALDTGALPADGSRDVVLDVLTRNVRARALYERLGFTALPRPRARSRRLPAELDSIRMRLSRRA
;
A
#
# COMPACT_ATOMS: atom_id res chain seq x y z
N MET A 1 21.82 15.91 12.89
CA MET A 1 21.10 16.72 11.89
C MET A 1 21.95 16.77 10.63
N THR A 2 21.57 15.97 9.63
CA THR A 2 22.20 15.87 8.31
C THR A 2 21.07 15.51 7.33
N PRO A 3 20.95 16.16 6.17
CA PRO A 3 19.72 16.08 5.38
C PRO A 3 19.64 14.74 4.64
N ALA A 4 18.42 14.20 4.61
CA ALA A 4 18.05 13.07 3.76
C ALA A 4 18.29 13.45 2.29
N GLY A 5 19.02 12.59 1.58
CA GLY A 5 19.33 12.77 0.16
C GLY A 5 18.05 12.92 -0.65
N ALA A 6 17.97 14.03 -1.36
CA ALA A 6 16.97 14.27 -2.39
C ALA A 6 17.14 13.19 -3.47
N PHE A 7 16.17 12.29 -3.57
CA PHE A 7 15.94 11.54 -4.80
C PHE A 7 15.46 12.56 -5.83
N ALA A 8 16.39 13.07 -6.64
CA ALA A 8 16.06 13.88 -7.80
C ALA A 8 15.42 12.96 -8.86
N GLN A 9 14.13 12.68 -8.68
CA GLN A 9 13.28 12.23 -9.77
C GLN A 9 13.01 13.44 -10.68
N ALA A 10 13.16 13.25 -11.99
CA ALA A 10 12.89 14.28 -12.98
C ALA A 10 11.47 14.82 -12.77
N VAL A 11 11.33 16.14 -12.70
CA VAL A 11 10.07 16.82 -12.38
C VAL A 11 9.12 16.67 -13.58
N PRO A 12 8.05 15.88 -13.48
CA PRO A 12 7.04 15.79 -14.52
C PRO A 12 6.13 17.03 -14.44
N ARG A 13 5.94 17.71 -15.56
CA ARG A 13 5.20 18.99 -15.63
C ARG A 13 3.70 18.75 -15.79
N THR A 14 2.88 19.68 -15.28
CA THR A 14 1.44 19.72 -15.52
C THR A 14 1.14 19.66 -17.02
N GLY A 15 0.55 18.56 -17.48
CA GLY A 15 0.25 18.30 -18.90
C GLY A 15 0.89 17.03 -19.47
N GLU A 16 1.73 16.34 -18.71
CA GLU A 16 2.36 15.08 -19.14
C GLU A 16 1.35 13.94 -19.23
N ARG A 17 1.39 13.16 -20.32
CA ARG A 17 0.46 12.03 -20.48
C ARG A 17 0.83 10.93 -19.51
N VAL A 18 -0.07 10.65 -18.58
CA VAL A 18 0.08 9.55 -17.63
C VAL A 18 -0.45 8.27 -18.25
N ARG A 19 0.32 7.18 -18.15
CA ARG A 19 -0.13 5.82 -18.50
C ARG A 19 -0.31 5.00 -17.23
N PHE A 20 -1.24 4.05 -17.27
CA PHE A 20 -1.52 3.14 -16.15
C PHE A 20 -1.26 1.71 -16.58
N ARG A 21 -0.59 0.92 -15.74
CA ARG A 21 -0.33 -0.49 -16.02
C ARG A 21 -0.15 -1.30 -14.74
N ALA A 22 -0.18 -2.63 -14.89
CA ALA A 22 0.40 -3.51 -13.88
C ALA A 22 1.89 -3.17 -13.70
N ALA A 23 2.36 -3.22 -12.46
CA ALA A 23 3.77 -3.06 -12.17
C ALA A 23 4.56 -4.25 -12.75
N ASP A 24 5.85 -4.04 -12.95
CA ASP A 24 6.81 -5.07 -13.32
C ASP A 24 8.02 -5.04 -12.37
N VAL A 25 8.91 -6.03 -12.51
CA VAL A 25 10.08 -6.19 -11.62
C VAL A 25 10.99 -4.95 -11.64
N GLY A 26 11.08 -4.26 -12.77
CA GLY A 26 11.89 -3.05 -12.95
C GLY A 26 11.39 -1.84 -12.17
N ASP A 27 10.14 -1.84 -11.72
CA ASP A 27 9.58 -0.73 -10.94
C ASP A 27 10.05 -0.73 -9.47
N ALA A 28 10.78 -1.76 -9.02
CA ALA A 28 11.11 -1.98 -7.61
C ALA A 28 11.73 -0.76 -6.93
N ALA A 29 12.78 -0.17 -7.55
CA ALA A 29 13.51 0.96 -6.99
C ALA A 29 12.64 2.23 -6.87
N ALA A 30 11.70 2.42 -7.80
CA ALA A 30 10.79 3.57 -7.80
C ALA A 30 9.58 3.34 -6.88
N CYS A 31 9.08 2.10 -6.80
CA CYS A 31 7.92 1.76 -5.98
C CYS A 31 8.24 1.67 -4.49
N ALA A 32 9.41 1.14 -4.10
CA ALA A 32 9.71 0.90 -2.69
C ALA A 32 9.65 2.15 -1.80
N PRO A 33 10.20 3.32 -2.20
CA PRO A 33 10.05 4.56 -1.44
C PRO A 33 8.59 5.02 -1.33
N LEU A 34 7.82 4.91 -2.43
CA LEU A 34 6.40 5.27 -2.45
C LEU A 34 5.58 4.34 -1.55
N MET A 35 5.84 3.03 -1.59
CA MET A 35 5.21 2.06 -0.71
C MET A 35 5.50 2.40 0.75
N PHE A 36 6.76 2.68 1.11
CA PHE A 36 7.09 3.10 2.47
C PHE A 36 6.36 4.39 2.87
N ALA A 37 6.33 5.38 1.97
CA ALA A 37 5.64 6.66 2.19
C ALA A 37 4.13 6.52 2.39
N SER A 38 3.50 5.46 1.86
CA SER A 38 2.06 5.19 2.06
C SER A 38 1.70 4.90 3.51
N GLY A 39 2.65 4.41 4.33
CA GLY A 39 2.41 3.94 5.68
C GLY A 39 3.66 3.95 6.55
N VAL A 40 4.35 5.09 6.62
CA VAL A 40 5.65 5.23 7.33
C VAL A 40 5.56 4.73 8.78
N ALA A 41 4.48 5.07 9.49
CA ALA A 41 4.30 4.67 10.88
C ALA A 41 4.00 3.16 10.99
N GLU A 42 3.17 2.63 10.09
CA GLU A 42 2.82 1.21 10.03
C GLU A 42 4.06 0.35 9.72
N PHE A 43 4.84 0.73 8.70
CA PHE A 43 6.08 0.04 8.34
C PHE A 43 7.15 0.19 9.43
N GLY A 44 7.30 1.37 10.01
CA GLY A 44 8.21 1.62 11.12
C GLY A 44 7.88 0.76 12.34
N PHE A 45 6.60 0.66 12.69
CA PHE A 45 6.14 -0.22 13.79
C PHE A 45 6.29 -1.70 13.45
N PHE A 46 5.93 -2.12 12.24
CA PHE A 46 6.01 -3.52 11.81
C PHE A 46 7.47 -4.01 11.75
N LEU A 47 8.34 -3.28 11.07
CA LEU A 47 9.72 -3.68 10.84
C LEU A 47 10.64 -3.32 12.02
N GLY A 48 10.44 -2.15 12.65
CA GLY A 48 11.29 -1.64 13.76
C GLY A 48 12.73 -1.41 13.32
N GLU A 49 12.88 -0.90 12.11
CA GLU A 49 14.14 -0.66 11.45
C GLU A 49 14.15 0.79 10.96
N SER A 50 15.32 1.30 10.58
CA SER A 50 15.40 2.63 9.98
C SER A 50 14.67 2.67 8.63
N ASP A 51 14.17 3.85 8.25
CA ASP A 51 13.47 4.08 6.97
C ASP A 51 14.23 3.52 5.78
N THR A 52 15.54 3.75 5.71
CA THR A 52 16.40 3.21 4.64
C THR A 52 16.37 1.68 4.57
N ARG A 53 16.38 0.99 5.73
CA ARG A 53 16.33 -0.47 5.78
C ARG A 53 14.93 -1.00 5.45
N CYS A 54 13.90 -0.27 5.84
CA CYS A 54 12.52 -0.56 5.46
C CYS A 54 12.34 -0.48 3.95
N ILE A 55 12.79 0.61 3.32
CA ILE A 55 12.75 0.81 1.86
C ILE A 55 13.54 -0.29 1.15
N ALA A 56 14.77 -0.59 1.59
CA ALA A 56 15.58 -1.65 0.98
C ALA A 56 14.93 -3.04 1.09
N PHE A 57 14.25 -3.33 2.20
CA PHE A 57 13.46 -4.55 2.33
C PHE A 57 12.28 -4.57 1.36
N LEU A 58 11.53 -3.47 1.25
CA LEU A 58 10.39 -3.37 0.35
C LEU A 58 10.82 -3.52 -1.11
N GLU A 59 11.95 -2.93 -1.49
CA GLU A 59 12.54 -3.10 -2.83
C GLU A 59 12.85 -4.57 -3.11
N GLN A 60 13.55 -5.26 -2.20
CA GLN A 60 13.82 -6.70 -2.34
C GLN A 60 12.55 -7.55 -2.35
N ALA A 61 11.59 -7.25 -1.49
CA ALA A 61 10.32 -7.98 -1.40
C ALA A 61 9.47 -7.76 -2.66
N PHE A 62 9.56 -6.59 -3.29
CA PHE A 62 8.88 -6.25 -4.52
C PHE A 62 9.32 -7.12 -5.70
N LEU A 63 10.61 -7.46 -5.77
CA LEU A 63 11.17 -8.36 -6.81
C LEU A 63 10.57 -9.78 -6.76
N SER A 64 10.04 -10.20 -5.61
CA SER A 64 9.42 -11.52 -5.46
C SER A 64 8.15 -11.62 -6.31
N ARG A 65 7.91 -12.81 -6.89
CA ARG A 65 6.64 -13.14 -7.58
C ARG A 65 5.50 -13.47 -6.61
N HIS A 66 5.81 -13.61 -5.32
CA HIS A 66 4.87 -14.05 -4.29
C HIS A 66 4.96 -13.16 -3.05
N GLY A 67 3.91 -13.19 -2.22
CA GLY A 67 3.82 -12.39 -1.01
C GLY A 67 3.15 -11.04 -1.23
N ARG A 68 2.77 -10.41 -0.11
CA ARG A 68 1.97 -9.17 -0.07
C ARG A 68 2.67 -7.99 -0.76
N PHE A 69 4.00 -7.97 -0.79
CA PHE A 69 4.77 -6.87 -1.41
C PHE A 69 5.13 -7.10 -2.88
N SER A 70 4.74 -8.23 -3.48
CA SER A 70 5.12 -8.59 -4.86
C SER A 70 4.66 -7.57 -5.90
N TRP A 71 5.51 -7.30 -6.90
CA TRP A 71 5.18 -6.50 -8.08
C TRP A 71 3.86 -6.94 -8.77
N ARG A 72 3.54 -8.24 -8.75
CA ARG A 72 2.32 -8.80 -9.38
C ARG A 72 1.02 -8.26 -8.77
N ARG A 73 1.09 -7.72 -7.55
CA ARG A 73 -0.05 -7.16 -6.83
C ARG A 73 -0.15 -5.65 -7.00
N HIS A 74 0.81 -5.02 -7.67
CA HIS A 74 0.88 -3.57 -7.77
C HIS A 74 0.47 -3.10 -9.16
N ARG A 75 -0.14 -1.92 -9.19
CA ARG A 75 -0.36 -1.11 -10.38
C ARG A 75 0.33 0.23 -10.18
N VAL A 76 0.80 0.79 -11.29
CA VAL A 76 1.56 2.04 -11.30
C VAL A 76 0.94 3.02 -12.28
N ALA A 77 1.02 4.31 -11.93
CA ALA A 77 0.88 5.41 -12.86
C ALA A 77 2.28 5.87 -13.27
N ILE A 78 2.54 5.95 -14.56
CA ILE A 78 3.85 6.32 -15.11
C ILE A 78 3.74 7.56 -15.99
N ALA A 79 4.73 8.44 -15.92
CA ALA A 79 4.94 9.53 -16.86
C ALA A 79 5.40 9.00 -18.24
N GLU A 80 5.47 9.87 -19.24
CA GLU A 80 5.95 9.50 -20.59
C GLU A 80 7.42 9.09 -20.58
N ASP A 81 8.22 9.68 -19.69
CA ASP A 81 9.63 9.36 -19.49
C ASP A 81 9.86 8.04 -18.71
N GLY A 82 8.79 7.38 -18.27
CA GLY A 82 8.83 6.14 -17.49
C GLY A 82 8.89 6.34 -15.97
N THR A 83 8.90 7.57 -15.47
CA THR A 83 8.91 7.84 -14.03
C THR A 83 7.61 7.35 -13.36
N VAL A 84 7.73 6.59 -12.27
CA VAL A 84 6.58 6.13 -11.48
C VAL A 84 6.05 7.28 -10.62
N LEU A 85 4.82 7.72 -10.91
CA LEU A 85 4.16 8.85 -10.24
C LEU A 85 3.24 8.42 -9.11
N ALA A 86 2.68 7.20 -9.18
CA ALA A 86 1.84 6.65 -8.13
C ALA A 86 1.87 5.12 -8.16
N VAL A 87 1.59 4.52 -7.01
CA VAL A 87 1.54 3.08 -6.83
C VAL A 87 0.31 2.71 -5.99
N MET A 88 -0.27 1.55 -6.30
CA MET A 88 -1.38 0.96 -5.57
C MET A 88 -1.26 -0.56 -5.60
N ALA A 89 -1.41 -1.19 -4.44
CA ALA A 89 -1.49 -2.64 -4.33
C ALA A 89 -2.95 -3.13 -4.31
N ILE A 90 -3.21 -4.28 -4.91
CA ILE A 90 -4.48 -4.99 -4.91
C ILE A 90 -4.25 -6.37 -4.29
N HIS A 91 -4.82 -6.60 -3.12
CA HIS A 91 -4.73 -7.85 -2.38
C HIS A 91 -6.07 -8.58 -2.42
N ASP A 92 -6.16 -9.61 -3.27
CA ASP A 92 -7.31 -10.49 -3.32
C ASP A 92 -7.32 -11.43 -2.10
N GLY A 93 -8.37 -11.34 -1.28
CA GLY A 93 -8.53 -12.17 -0.09
C GLY A 93 -8.61 -13.68 -0.36
N GLN A 94 -8.87 -14.08 -1.61
CA GLN A 94 -8.83 -15.49 -2.03
C GLN A 94 -7.39 -16.01 -2.24
N GLN A 95 -6.42 -15.13 -2.47
CA GLN A 95 -5.03 -15.47 -2.81
C GLN A 95 -4.08 -15.30 -1.62
N THR A 96 -4.60 -15.32 -0.40
CA THR A 96 -3.85 -15.01 0.83
C THR A 96 -3.15 -16.21 1.48
N THR A 97 -3.54 -17.44 1.15
CA THR A 97 -3.16 -18.65 1.91
C THR A 97 -1.67 -19.00 1.89
N PHE A 98 -0.86 -18.39 1.02
CA PHE A 98 0.60 -18.57 1.01
C PHE A 98 1.39 -17.28 1.23
N ASP A 99 0.71 -16.14 1.32
CA ASP A 99 1.40 -14.84 1.44
C ASP A 99 2.19 -14.72 2.73
N ASP A 100 1.66 -15.27 3.82
CA ASP A 100 2.27 -15.18 5.14
C ASP A 100 3.59 -15.95 5.19
N VAL A 101 3.66 -17.11 4.52
CA VAL A 101 4.90 -17.89 4.41
C VAL A 101 5.96 -17.12 3.63
N HIS A 102 5.58 -16.48 2.52
CA HIS A 102 6.51 -15.69 1.73
C HIS A 102 6.99 -14.43 2.45
N VAL A 103 6.11 -13.77 3.23
CA VAL A 103 6.50 -12.64 4.08
C VAL A 103 7.47 -13.10 5.17
N VAL A 104 7.18 -14.18 5.88
CA VAL A 104 8.08 -14.75 6.91
C VAL A 104 9.44 -15.08 6.31
N TRP A 105 9.47 -15.74 5.14
CA TRP A 105 10.71 -16.10 4.47
C TRP A 105 11.51 -14.87 4.01
N ALA A 106 10.85 -13.86 3.42
CA ALA A 106 11.49 -12.63 3.00
C ALA A 106 12.10 -11.86 4.19
N LEU A 107 11.36 -11.75 5.31
CA LEU A 107 11.84 -11.14 6.54
C LEU A 107 13.03 -11.91 7.11
N ALA A 108 12.93 -13.23 7.22
CA ALA A 108 14.00 -14.09 7.74
C ALA A 108 15.27 -13.99 6.90
N ARG A 109 15.13 -13.91 5.57
CA ARG A 109 16.25 -13.81 4.65
C ARG A 109 16.90 -12.42 4.67
N PHE A 110 16.14 -11.35 4.89
CA PHE A 110 16.67 -9.97 4.84
C PHE A 110 17.15 -9.47 6.22
N PHE A 111 16.37 -9.70 7.28
CA PHE A 111 16.65 -9.20 8.64
C PHE A 111 17.23 -10.26 9.58
N GLY A 112 17.18 -11.54 9.20
CA GLY A 112 17.56 -12.66 10.04
C GLY A 112 16.43 -13.14 10.95
N VAL A 113 16.50 -14.40 11.36
CA VAL A 113 15.45 -15.10 12.12
C VAL A 113 15.13 -14.41 13.45
N ARG A 114 16.16 -13.98 14.20
CA ARG A 114 15.96 -13.33 15.51
C ARG A 114 15.12 -12.06 15.41
N ARG A 115 15.37 -11.21 14.41
CA ARG A 115 14.61 -9.97 14.18
C ARG A 115 13.21 -10.26 13.67
N THR A 116 13.10 -11.26 12.79
CA THR A 116 11.82 -11.69 12.21
C THR A 116 10.80 -12.05 13.28
N ILE A 117 11.20 -12.75 14.36
CA ILE A 117 10.27 -13.08 15.45
C ILE A 117 9.62 -11.81 16.03
N GLY A 118 10.41 -10.78 16.33
CA GLY A 118 9.90 -9.51 16.84
C GLY A 118 9.05 -8.74 15.83
N GLN A 119 9.35 -8.85 14.53
CA GLN A 119 8.57 -8.25 13.45
C GLN A 119 7.22 -8.95 13.27
N LEU A 120 7.18 -10.28 13.37
CA LEU A 120 5.94 -11.06 13.31
C LEU A 120 5.03 -10.76 14.50
N LEU A 121 5.57 -10.68 15.71
CA LEU A 121 4.79 -10.29 16.90
C LEU A 121 4.16 -8.90 16.75
N ARG A 122 4.90 -7.94 16.18
CA ARG A 122 4.37 -6.59 15.90
C ARG A 122 3.38 -6.60 14.74
N GLY A 123 3.62 -7.42 13.72
CA GLY A 123 2.67 -7.69 12.64
C GLY A 123 1.33 -8.19 13.17
N LEU A 124 1.32 -9.16 14.08
CA LEU A 124 0.10 -9.67 14.72
C LEU A 124 -0.64 -8.59 15.51
N VAL A 125 0.09 -7.68 16.19
CA VAL A 125 -0.53 -6.53 16.86
C VAL A 125 -1.12 -5.56 15.84
N LEU A 126 -0.42 -5.27 14.75
CA LEU A 126 -0.90 -4.38 13.69
C LEU A 126 -2.13 -4.96 12.98
N GLU A 127 -2.17 -6.27 12.75
CA GLU A 127 -3.31 -6.97 12.13
C GLU A 127 -4.58 -6.91 12.99
N THR A 128 -4.48 -6.62 14.30
CA THR A 128 -5.69 -6.34 15.11
C THR A 128 -6.41 -5.06 14.71
N GLU A 129 -5.67 -4.11 14.12
CA GLU A 129 -6.19 -2.83 13.65
C GLU A 129 -6.42 -2.83 12.14
N ILE A 130 -5.50 -3.44 11.38
CA ILE A 130 -5.55 -3.56 9.92
C ILE A 130 -5.66 -5.06 9.57
N PRO A 131 -6.87 -5.66 9.69
CA PRO A 131 -7.03 -7.10 9.51
C PRO A 131 -6.80 -7.52 8.07
N ALA A 132 -6.26 -8.72 7.84
CA ALA A 132 -6.16 -9.27 6.49
C ALA A 132 -7.52 -9.28 5.76
N PRO A 133 -7.55 -9.10 4.42
CA PRO A 133 -8.81 -9.16 3.67
C PRO A 133 -9.47 -10.52 3.83
N LYS A 134 -10.78 -10.53 4.06
CA LYS A 134 -11.59 -11.75 3.98
C LYS A 134 -11.62 -12.26 2.54
N ARG A 135 -11.95 -13.54 2.34
CA ARG A 135 -12.17 -14.13 1.01
C ARG A 135 -13.20 -13.38 0.13
N SER A 136 -14.15 -12.69 0.77
CA SER A 136 -15.14 -11.85 0.08
C SER A 136 -14.65 -10.43 -0.23
N GLN A 137 -13.41 -10.10 0.13
CA GLN A 137 -12.85 -8.75 0.07
C GLN A 137 -11.61 -8.70 -0.81
N ILE A 138 -11.45 -7.55 -1.45
CA ILE A 138 -10.19 -7.15 -2.10
C ILE A 138 -9.70 -5.92 -1.35
N LEU A 139 -8.52 -6.03 -0.73
CA LEU A 139 -7.89 -4.93 -0.02
C LEU A 139 -7.00 -4.13 -0.97
N VAL A 140 -7.29 -2.84 -1.08
CA VAL A 140 -6.43 -1.86 -1.73
C VAL A 140 -5.47 -1.31 -0.69
N ALA A 141 -4.17 -1.46 -0.93
CA ALA A 141 -3.11 -1.09 0.01
C ALA A 141 -1.95 -0.37 -0.70
N HIS A 142 -0.94 0.01 0.06
CA HIS A 142 0.27 0.72 -0.41
C HIS A 142 -0.04 1.89 -1.35
N CYS A 143 -1.11 2.63 -1.07
CA CYS A 143 -1.55 3.74 -1.89
C CYS A 143 -0.64 4.94 -1.68
N ALA A 144 0.16 5.27 -2.68
CA ALA A 144 1.00 6.45 -2.63
C ALA A 144 1.03 7.17 -3.98
N THR A 145 1.24 8.47 -3.91
CA THR A 145 1.52 9.35 -5.04
C THR A 145 2.76 10.14 -4.69
N ASP A 146 3.64 10.30 -5.66
CA ASP A 146 4.80 11.17 -5.57
C ASP A 146 4.40 12.53 -5.02
N GLU A 147 5.23 13.08 -4.15
CA GLU A 147 4.88 14.28 -3.38
C GLU A 147 4.58 15.48 -4.26
N GLN A 148 5.32 15.62 -5.36
CA GLN A 148 5.17 16.71 -6.33
C GLN A 148 3.89 16.55 -7.16
N GLN A 149 3.38 15.32 -7.25
CA GLN A 149 2.20 14.97 -8.02
C GLN A 149 0.93 14.85 -7.17
N ARG A 150 0.99 15.12 -5.87
CA ARG A 150 -0.21 15.10 -5.01
C ARG A 150 -1.18 16.21 -5.41
N GLY A 151 -2.48 15.94 -5.29
CA GLY A 151 -3.54 16.91 -5.61
C GLY A 151 -3.84 17.07 -7.11
N THR A 152 -3.10 16.41 -8.01
CA THR A 152 -3.33 16.43 -9.46
C THR A 152 -4.41 15.44 -9.93
N GLY A 153 -4.86 14.54 -9.04
CA GLY A 153 -5.82 13.50 -9.36
C GLY A 153 -5.22 12.22 -9.96
N ILE A 154 -3.89 12.08 -10.02
CA ILE A 154 -3.22 10.88 -10.55
C ILE A 154 -3.66 9.59 -9.85
N PHE A 155 -3.72 9.56 -8.51
CA PHE A 155 -4.21 8.38 -7.80
C PHE A 155 -5.66 8.04 -8.16
N SER A 156 -6.53 9.05 -8.25
CA SER A 156 -7.93 8.85 -8.65
C SER A 156 -8.05 8.31 -10.07
N ALA A 157 -7.13 8.70 -10.97
CA ALA A 157 -7.07 8.15 -12.33
C ALA A 157 -6.56 6.70 -12.32
N LEU A 158 -5.52 6.38 -11.56
CA LEU A 158 -5.00 5.02 -11.39
C LEU A 158 -6.07 4.07 -10.82
N PHE A 159 -6.83 4.53 -9.81
CA PHE A 159 -7.90 3.75 -9.22
C PHE A 159 -9.05 3.48 -10.21
N ARG A 160 -9.45 4.49 -11.00
CA ARG A 160 -10.47 4.33 -12.05
C ARG A 160 -10.01 3.39 -13.15
N ASP A 161 -8.77 3.53 -13.63
CA ASP A 161 -8.18 2.59 -14.58
C ASP A 161 -8.23 1.15 -14.07
N ALA A 162 -7.95 0.92 -12.79
CA ALA A 162 -8.06 -0.41 -12.19
C ALA A 162 -9.48 -0.98 -12.22
N LEU A 163 -10.51 -0.14 -12.06
CA LEU A 163 -11.92 -0.55 -12.20
C LEU A 163 -12.27 -0.82 -13.67
N ASP A 164 -11.91 0.10 -14.57
CA ASP A 164 -12.27 0.05 -15.99
C ASP A 164 -11.60 -1.13 -16.71
N THR A 165 -10.37 -1.50 -16.30
CA THR A 165 -9.63 -2.65 -16.84
C THR A 165 -9.99 -3.98 -16.17
N GLY A 166 -10.88 -3.97 -15.16
CA GLY A 166 -11.30 -5.17 -14.43
C GLY A 166 -10.27 -5.70 -13.43
N ALA A 167 -9.19 -4.96 -13.15
CA ALA A 167 -8.24 -5.31 -12.10
C ALA A 167 -8.87 -5.21 -10.69
N LEU A 168 -9.83 -4.30 -10.52
CA LEU A 168 -10.76 -4.26 -9.40
C LEU A 168 -12.17 -4.59 -9.92
N PRO A 169 -12.93 -5.47 -9.25
CA PRO A 169 -14.29 -5.78 -9.65
C PRO A 169 -15.20 -4.56 -9.43
N ALA A 170 -15.89 -4.16 -10.50
CA ALA A 170 -16.93 -3.14 -10.45
C ALA A 170 -18.35 -3.73 -10.30
N ASP A 171 -18.49 -5.05 -10.47
CA ASP A 171 -19.77 -5.77 -10.45
C ASP A 171 -20.34 -6.01 -9.03
N GLY A 172 -19.61 -5.59 -7.99
CA GLY A 172 -20.00 -5.79 -6.60
C GLY A 172 -19.91 -7.25 -6.11
N SER A 173 -19.35 -8.17 -6.90
CA SER A 173 -19.13 -9.57 -6.52
C SER A 173 -18.30 -9.71 -5.25
N ARG A 174 -17.38 -8.77 -5.02
CA ARG A 174 -16.50 -8.68 -3.85
C ARG A 174 -16.48 -7.25 -3.33
N ASP A 175 -16.32 -7.10 -2.02
CA ASP A 175 -16.17 -5.80 -1.39
C ASP A 175 -14.74 -5.29 -1.62
N VAL A 176 -14.58 -4.14 -2.29
CA VAL A 176 -13.30 -3.43 -2.36
C VAL A 176 -13.14 -2.60 -1.09
N VAL A 177 -12.09 -2.85 -0.32
CA VAL A 177 -11.83 -2.21 0.97
C VAL A 177 -10.44 -1.59 1.01
N LEU A 178 -10.24 -0.62 1.90
CA LEU A 178 -8.93 -0.06 2.23
C LEU A 178 -8.91 0.32 3.71
N ASP A 179 -7.73 0.46 4.28
CA ASP A 179 -7.54 0.98 5.63
C ASP A 179 -6.77 2.29 5.55
N VAL A 180 -7.25 3.29 6.28
CA VAL A 180 -6.64 4.62 6.34
C VAL A 180 -6.46 5.05 7.79
N LEU A 181 -5.29 5.55 8.13
CA LEU A 181 -5.03 6.12 9.45
C LEU A 181 -5.97 7.28 9.72
N THR A 182 -6.54 7.35 10.92
CA THR A 182 -7.53 8.38 11.29
C THR A 182 -6.97 9.79 11.23
N ARG A 183 -5.67 9.94 11.50
CA ARG A 183 -4.93 11.21 11.36
C ARG A 183 -4.74 11.65 9.90
N ASN A 184 -4.84 10.74 8.92
CA ASN A 184 -4.64 11.06 7.50
C ASN A 184 -5.96 11.55 6.85
N VAL A 185 -6.40 12.73 7.30
CA VAL A 185 -7.61 13.40 6.81
C VAL A 185 -7.62 13.64 5.30
N ARG A 186 -6.44 13.87 4.69
CA ARG A 186 -6.32 14.07 3.23
C ARG A 186 -6.63 12.80 2.44
N ALA A 187 -6.04 11.67 2.84
CA ALA A 187 -6.31 10.38 2.19
C ALA A 187 -7.77 9.95 2.42
N ARG A 188 -8.30 10.11 3.64
CA ARG A 188 -9.71 9.83 3.92
C ARG A 188 -10.64 10.62 3.01
N ALA A 189 -10.47 11.94 2.90
CA ALA A 189 -11.30 12.76 2.03
C ALA A 189 -11.17 12.38 0.54
N LEU A 190 -9.99 11.94 0.10
CA LEU A 190 -9.79 11.38 -1.23
C LEU A 190 -10.61 10.11 -1.44
N TYR A 191 -10.54 9.15 -0.51
CA TYR A 191 -11.29 7.90 -0.61
C TYR A 191 -12.81 8.14 -0.55
N GLU A 192 -13.29 9.05 0.29
CA GLU A 192 -14.71 9.45 0.33
C GLU A 192 -15.18 9.98 -1.04
N ARG A 193 -14.38 10.82 -1.71
CA ARG A 193 -14.69 11.29 -3.08
C ARG A 193 -14.65 10.18 -4.13
N LEU A 194 -13.85 9.13 -3.90
CA LEU A 194 -13.82 7.93 -4.75
C LEU A 194 -14.99 6.97 -4.48
N GLY A 195 -15.88 7.31 -3.54
CA GLY A 195 -17.08 6.53 -3.21
C GLY A 195 -16.88 5.54 -2.05
N PHE A 196 -15.77 5.62 -1.33
CA PHE A 196 -15.57 4.80 -0.13
C PHE A 196 -16.36 5.34 1.06
N THR A 197 -16.96 4.45 1.83
CA THR A 197 -17.64 4.75 3.09
C THR A 197 -16.95 4.06 4.25
N ALA A 198 -16.81 4.76 5.39
CA ALA A 198 -16.23 4.19 6.59
C ALA A 198 -17.09 3.03 7.11
N LEU A 199 -16.47 1.91 7.46
CA LEU A 199 -17.13 0.79 8.09
C LEU A 199 -17.12 0.96 9.62
N PRO A 200 -18.17 0.48 10.33
CA PRO A 200 -18.16 0.43 11.78
C PRO A 200 -16.98 -0.41 12.27
N ARG A 201 -16.29 0.08 13.30
CA ARG A 201 -15.20 -0.68 13.93
C ARG A 201 -15.80 -1.79 14.80
N PRO A 202 -15.53 -3.08 14.51
CA PRO A 202 -16.16 -4.18 15.25
C PRO A 202 -15.51 -4.44 16.62
N ARG A 203 -14.30 -3.94 16.87
CA ARG A 203 -13.54 -4.17 18.11
C ARG A 203 -12.88 -2.90 18.61
N ALA A 204 -12.73 -2.77 19.92
CA ALA A 204 -11.94 -1.70 20.50
C ALA A 204 -10.46 -1.82 20.10
N ARG A 205 -9.79 -0.67 19.92
CA ARG A 205 -8.36 -0.61 19.58
C ARG A 205 -7.53 -1.35 20.64
N SER A 206 -6.53 -2.10 20.18
CA SER A 206 -5.57 -2.74 21.08
C SER A 206 -4.79 -1.68 21.88
N ARG A 207 -4.62 -1.90 23.18
CA ARG A 207 -3.77 -1.05 24.04
C ARG A 207 -2.28 -1.17 23.71
N ARG A 208 -1.88 -2.25 23.01
CA ARG A 208 -0.50 -2.49 22.58
C ARG A 208 -0.15 -1.79 21.27
N LEU A 209 -1.16 -1.27 20.57
CA LEU A 209 -0.96 -0.51 19.34
C LEU A 209 -0.71 0.97 19.69
N PRO A 210 0.37 1.59 19.18
CA PRO A 210 0.56 3.03 19.28
C PRO A 210 -0.68 3.79 18.81
N ALA A 211 -1.07 4.85 19.55
CA ALA A 211 -2.29 5.61 19.25
C ALA A 211 -2.28 6.25 17.86
N GLU A 212 -1.10 6.55 17.34
CA GLU A 212 -0.91 7.07 15.99
C GLU A 212 -1.38 6.09 14.90
N LEU A 213 -1.31 4.77 15.13
CA LEU A 213 -1.69 3.75 14.14
C LEU A 213 -3.20 3.46 14.11
N ASP A 214 -4.01 4.23 14.84
CA ASP A 214 -5.45 4.15 14.79
C ASP A 214 -5.94 4.33 13.34
N SER A 215 -6.71 3.35 12.84
CA SER A 215 -7.12 3.30 11.44
C SER A 215 -8.60 2.99 11.28
N ILE A 216 -9.18 3.46 10.18
CA ILE A 216 -10.55 3.16 9.80
C ILE A 216 -10.52 2.36 8.52
N ARG A 217 -11.21 1.22 8.54
CA ARG A 217 -11.53 0.49 7.31
C ARG A 217 -12.64 1.21 6.56
N MET A 218 -12.41 1.43 5.27
CA MET A 218 -13.41 1.96 4.36
C MET A 218 -13.75 0.93 3.28
N ARG A 219 -14.96 0.98 2.75
CA ARG A 219 -15.45 0.11 1.68
C ARG A 219 -15.99 0.93 0.53
N LEU A 220 -15.62 0.56 -0.70
CA LEU A 220 -16.19 1.16 -1.91
C LEU A 220 -17.69 0.89 -1.95
N SER A 221 -18.48 1.95 -2.01
CA SER A 221 -19.93 1.84 -2.11
C SER A 221 -20.28 1.28 -3.48
N ARG A 222 -21.19 0.30 -3.51
CA ARG A 222 -21.77 -0.16 -4.78
C ARG A 222 -22.53 1.02 -5.38
N ARG A 223 -22.23 1.39 -6.64
CA ARG A 223 -23.13 2.26 -7.39
C ARG A 223 -24.48 1.53 -7.44
N ALA A 224 -25.50 2.14 -6.87
CA ALA A 224 -26.88 1.68 -6.97
C ALA A 224 -27.37 1.82 -8.42
#